data_AF-A0A1V2AZV3-F1
#
_entry.id   AF-A0A1V2AZV3-F1
#
_cell.length_a   1.000
_cell.length_b   1.000
_cell.length_c   1.000
_cell.angle_alpha   90.00
_cell.angle_beta   90.00
_cell.angle_gamma   90.00
#
_symmetry.space_group_name_H-M   'P 1'
#
loop_
_entity.id
_entity.type
_entity.pdbx_description
1 polymer ?
#
loop_
_entity_poly.entity_id
_entity_poly.type
_entity_poly.pdbx_seq_one_letter_code
_entity_poly.pdbx_strand_id
1 'polypeptide(L)' 'MSFSVQSSVVLSDKGMLQNNNLHTNTEDTVLQTCQIADCYGFTFYDSMITTEALESNCNLLYSEELNYTDGLLMEN' A
#
# COMPACT_ATOMS: atom_id res chain seq x y z
N MET A 1 25.02 -16.10 4.62
CA MET A 1 23.76 -15.78 5.31
C MET A 1 22.74 -15.48 4.22
N SER A 2 21.81 -16.39 3.93
CA SER A 2 20.72 -16.12 2.99
C SER A 2 19.50 -15.66 3.77
N PHE A 3 19.04 -14.44 3.51
CA PHE A 3 17.74 -13.99 4.01
C PHE A 3 16.66 -14.57 3.09
N SER A 4 15.79 -15.42 3.65
CA SER A 4 14.55 -15.83 3.03
C SER A 4 13.48 -14.82 3.41
N VAL A 5 13.01 -14.03 2.45
CA VAL A 5 11.86 -13.13 2.67
C VAL A 5 10.61 -13.99 2.63
N GLN A 6 10.02 -14.24 3.79
CA GLN A 6 8.79 -15.03 3.90
C GLN A 6 7.60 -14.10 3.64
N SER A 7 7.20 -13.97 2.37
CA SER A 7 5.96 -13.27 2.03
C SER A 7 4.79 -14.11 2.56
N SER A 8 4.21 -13.68 3.68
CA SER A 8 3.17 -14.43 4.39
C SER A 8 1.87 -13.65 4.34
N VAL A 9 1.13 -13.82 3.24
CA VAL A 9 -0.32 -13.60 3.20
C VAL A 9 -0.93 -14.94 2.83
N VAL A 10 -1.36 -15.70 3.84
CA VAL A 10 -2.04 -16.99 3.65
C VAL A 10 -3.51 -16.70 3.37
N LEU A 11 -3.86 -16.50 2.10
CA LEU A 11 -5.26 -16.46 1.65
C LEU A 11 -5.74 -17.91 1.50
N SER A 12 -6.58 -18.35 2.44
CA SER A 12 -7.07 -19.73 2.52
C SER A 12 -8.11 -20.10 1.46
N ASP A 13 -8.50 -19.19 0.57
CA ASP A 13 -9.47 -19.44 -0.50
C ASP A 13 -8.85 -19.24 -1.90
N LYS A 14 -8.85 -20.30 -2.70
CA LYS A 14 -8.31 -20.32 -4.08
C LYS A 14 -8.93 -19.27 -5.01
N GLY A 15 -10.12 -18.76 -4.68
CA GLY A 15 -10.79 -17.70 -5.45
C GLY A 15 -10.13 -16.32 -5.32
N MET A 16 -9.39 -16.06 -4.24
CA MET A 16 -8.73 -14.77 -4.00
C MET A 16 -7.37 -14.65 -4.71
N LEU A 17 -6.92 -15.69 -5.40
CA LEU A 17 -5.66 -15.70 -6.15
C LEU A 17 -5.82 -15.23 -7.60
N GLN A 18 -7.05 -14.96 -8.05
CA GLN A 18 -7.34 -14.52 -9.41
C GLN A 18 -7.87 -13.07 -9.39
N ASN A 19 -7.49 -12.29 -10.40
CA ASN A 19 -7.89 -10.89 -10.61
C ASN A 19 -7.28 -9.84 -9.65
N ASN A 20 -6.18 -10.16 -8.97
CA ASN A 20 -5.42 -9.16 -8.22
C ASN A 20 -4.21 -8.70 -9.03
N ASN A 21 -4.08 -7.39 -9.21
CA ASN A 21 -2.86 -6.78 -9.70
C ASN A 21 -2.01 -6.37 -8.49
N LEU A 22 -0.96 -7.15 -8.21
CA LEU A 22 -0.07 -6.89 -7.08
C LEU A 22 1.04 -5.93 -7.52
N HIS A 23 1.05 -4.72 -6.96
CA HIS A 23 2.17 -3.80 -7.15
C HIS A 23 3.36 -4.26 -6.29
N THR A 24 4.56 -4.10 -6.83
CA THR A 24 5.81 -4.43 -6.13
C THR A 24 6.54 -3.14 -5.81
N ASN A 25 6.73 -2.89 -4.52
CA ASN A 25 7.39 -1.69 -4.03
C ASN A 25 8.84 -1.64 -4.51
N THR A 26 9.24 -0.48 -4.99
CA THR A 26 10.61 -0.19 -5.42
C THR A 26 11.36 0.59 -4.34
N GLU A 27 12.68 0.78 -4.52
CA GLU A 27 13.45 1.66 -3.64
C GLU A 27 12.90 3.09 -3.62
N ASP A 28 12.43 3.58 -4.77
CA ASP A 28 11.82 4.90 -4.91
C ASP A 28 10.51 4.98 -4.13
N THR A 29 9.70 3.91 -4.13
CA THR A 29 8.47 3.83 -3.34
C THR A 29 8.77 3.96 -1.84
N VAL A 30 9.83 3.34 -1.34
CA VAL A 30 10.24 3.43 0.07
C VAL A 30 10.68 4.85 0.42
N LEU A 31 11.41 5.52 -0.48
CA LEU A 31 11.83 6.91 -0.26
C LEU A 31 10.64 7.88 -0.21
N GLN A 32 9.69 7.74 -1.13
CA GLN A 32 8.45 8.53 -1.15
C GLN A 32 7.57 8.24 0.07
N THR A 33 7.53 6.98 0.51
CA THR A 33 6.82 6.58 1.74
C THR A 33 7.31 7.36 2.95
N CYS A 34 8.64 7.49 3.11
CA CYS A 34 9.21 8.28 4.20
C CYS A 34 8.81 9.76 4.10
N GLN A 35 8.78 10.33 2.90
CA GLN A 35 8.38 11.72 2.69
C GLN A 35 6.90 11.93 3.07
N ILE A 36 6.00 11.02 2.67
CA ILE A 36 4.58 11.09 3.01
C ILE A 36 4.37 10.91 4.52
N ALA A 37 5.07 9.97 5.14
CA ALA A 37 5.02 9.75 6.59
C ALA A 37 5.43 11.02 7.36
N ASP A 38 6.51 11.66 6.94
CA ASP A 38 7.00 12.89 7.55
C ASP A 38 6.05 14.08 7.31
N CYS A 39 5.44 14.17 6.13
CA CYS A 39 4.55 15.29 5.77
C CYS A 39 3.18 15.21 6.44
N TYR A 40 2.60 14.01 6.54
CA TYR A 40 1.21 13.82 7.01
C TYR A 40 1.12 13.17 8.39
N GLY A 41 2.24 12.74 8.96
CA GLY A 41 2.28 12.11 10.28
C GLY A 41 1.67 10.70 10.33
N PHE A 42 1.53 10.06 9.16
CA PHE A 42 1.02 8.70 9.05
C PHE A 42 2.06 7.68 9.51
N THR A 43 1.59 6.48 9.86
CA THR A 43 2.53 5.38 10.09
C THR A 43 3.22 5.02 8.77
N PHE A 44 4.42 4.42 8.86
CA PHE A 44 5.18 4.04 7.67
C PHE A 44 4.35 3.17 6.70
N TYR A 45 3.58 2.21 7.22
CA TYR A 45 2.78 1.31 6.37
C TYR A 45 1.57 2.00 5.75
N ASP A 46 0.89 2.89 6.47
CA ASP A 46 -0.22 3.69 5.90
C ASP A 46 0.30 4.61 4.78
N SER A 47 1.46 5.22 5.01
CA SER A 47 2.17 6.04 4.02
C SER A 47 2.59 5.22 2.81
N MET A 48 2.98 3.97 3.02
CA MET A 48 3.39 3.07 1.95
C MET A 48 2.21 2.69 1.07
N ILE A 49 1.07 2.30 1.67
CA ILE A 49 -0.17 2.01 0.95
C ILE A 49 -0.63 3.23 0.14
N THR A 50 -0.49 4.43 0.73
CA THR A 50 -0.82 5.70 0.08
C THR A 50 0.10 5.98 -1.12
N THR A 51 1.42 5.81 -0.95
CA THR A 51 2.42 6.00 -2.01
C THR A 51 2.18 5.05 -3.17
N GLU A 52 1.95 3.77 -2.85
CA GLU A 52 1.67 2.70 -3.81
C GLU A 52 0.39 2.96 -4.62
N ALA A 53 -0.64 3.49 -3.98
CA ALA A 53 -1.87 3.91 -4.66
C ALA A 53 -1.60 5.06 -5.64
N LEU A 54 -0.79 6.05 -5.26
CA LEU A 54 -0.40 7.16 -6.15
C LEU A 54 0.41 6.64 -7.36
N GLU A 55 1.42 5.80 -7.13
CA GLU A 55 2.25 5.21 -8.19
C GLU A 55 1.43 4.35 -9.16
N SER A 56 0.41 3.67 -8.64
CA SER A 56 -0.54 2.87 -9.43
C SER A 56 -1.60 3.70 -10.15
N ASN A 57 -1.55 5.04 -10.07
CA ASN A 57 -2.58 5.96 -10.59
C ASN A 57 -3.99 5.61 -10.07
N CYS A 58 -4.09 5.18 -8.81
CA CYS A 58 -5.35 4.89 -8.16
C CYS A 58 -5.92 6.18 -7.56
N ASN A 59 -7.14 6.52 -7.94
CA ASN A 59 -7.81 7.73 -7.45
C ASN A 59 -8.55 7.51 -6.12
N LEU A 60 -8.73 6.25 -5.72
CA LEU A 60 -9.53 5.87 -4.56
C LEU A 60 -8.90 4.69 -3.82
N LEU A 61 -8.64 4.88 -2.53
CA LEU A 61 -8.16 3.84 -1.63
C LEU A 61 -9.28 3.37 -0.70
N TYR A 62 -9.60 2.08 -0.76
CA TYR A 62 -10.54 1.45 0.16
C TYR A 62 -9.76 0.84 1.34
N SER A 63 -10.02 1.32 2.56
CA SER A 63 -9.44 0.78 3.80
C SER A 63 -10.44 0.94 4.95
N GLU A 64 -10.56 -0.10 5.78
CA GLU A 64 -11.41 -0.11 6.98
C GLU A 64 -10.80 0.73 8.11
N GLU A 65 -9.47 0.74 8.22
CA GLU A 65 -8.75 1.40 9.32
C GLU A 65 -8.51 2.88 9.04
N LEU A 66 -8.52 3.30 7.77
CA LEU A 66 -8.54 4.71 7.37
C LEU A 66 -9.97 5.25 7.54
N ASN A 67 -10.42 5.32 8.79
CA ASN A 67 -11.75 5.76 9.23
C ASN A 67 -11.97 7.29 9.05
N TYR A 68 -11.78 7.80 7.83
CA TYR A 68 -12.41 9.04 7.38
C TYR A 68 -13.46 8.61 6.35
N THR A 69 -14.71 8.53 6.80
CA THR A 69 -15.95 8.39 6.02
C THR A 69 -15.77 8.55 4.50
N ASP A 70 -15.98 7.47 3.74
CA ASP A 70 -16.01 7.36 2.26
C ASP A 70 -14.69 7.20 1.47
N GLY A 71 -13.55 6.97 2.13
CA GLY A 71 -12.29 6.61 1.46
C GLY A 71 -11.40 7.81 1.15
N LEU A 72 -10.10 7.55 0.96
CA LEU A 72 -9.13 8.61 0.70
C LEU A 72 -9.15 8.95 -0.79
N LEU A 73 -9.63 10.15 -1.13
CA LEU A 73 -9.50 10.71 -2.48
C LEU A 73 -8.05 11.13 -2.69
N MET A 74 -7.41 10.48 -3.64
CA MET A 74 -6.03 10.74 -4.02
C MET A 74 -6.08 11.61 -5.27
N GLU A 75 -6.03 12.94 -5.09
CA GLU A 75 -5.97 13.90 -6.19
C GLU A 75 -4.51 14.18 -6.57
N ASN A 76 -4.20 14.10 -7.85
CA ASN A 76 -2.88 14.43 -8.44
C ASN A 76 -2.71 15.94 -8.65
#